data_AF-A0A2P6U547-F1
#
_entry.id   AF-A0A2P6U547-F1
#
_cell.length_a   1.000
_cell.length_b   1.000
_cell.length_c   1.000
_cell.angle_alpha   90.00
_cell.angle_beta   90.00
_cell.angle_gamma   90.00
#
_symmetry.space_group_name_H-M   'P 1'
#
loop_
_entity.id
_entity.type
_entity.pdbx_description
1 polymer ?
#
loop_
_entity_poly.entity_id
_entity_poly.type
_entity_poly.pdbx_seq_one_letter_code
_entity_poly.pdbx_strand_id
1 'polypeptide(L)'
;MKGNVTRFVVLSRDPLVATDALASAVPYKTSIIVLLKKAESSGSGAQRSYNYLFYIDFVGSLADPHAQNALRHLQIAPFLRVPGSYPMDTEL
;
A
#
# COMPACT_ATOMS: atom_id res chain seq x y z
N MET A 1 11.92 -0.83 -30.52
CA MET A 1 12.42 -0.61 -29.14
C MET A 1 11.23 -0.73 -28.20
N LYS A 2 11.16 -1.79 -27.39
CA LYS A 2 10.07 -1.98 -26.40
C LYS A 2 10.26 -0.96 -25.25
N GLY A 3 9.15 -0.42 -24.77
CA GLY A 3 9.02 0.91 -24.18
C GLY A 3 9.82 1.20 -22.91
N ASN A 4 10.39 2.40 -22.88
CA ASN A 4 10.90 3.04 -21.67
C ASN A 4 9.73 3.78 -21.00
N VAL A 5 9.20 3.22 -19.91
CA VAL A 5 8.01 3.74 -19.23
C VAL A 5 8.41 4.24 -17.85
N THR A 6 8.06 5.48 -17.54
CA THR A 6 8.14 6.03 -16.17
C THR A 6 6.74 6.11 -15.60
N ARG A 7 6.54 5.61 -14.38
CA ARG A 7 5.26 5.69 -13.67
C ARG A 7 5.29 6.88 -12.72
N PHE A 8 4.33 7.77 -12.86
CA PHE A 8 4.12 8.89 -11.96
C PHE A 8 2.89 8.62 -11.08
N VAL A 9 2.90 9.16 -9.87
CA VAL A 9 1.75 9.14 -8.96
C VAL A 9 1.38 10.58 -8.64
N VAL A 10 0.12 10.93 -8.88
CA VAL A 10 -0.43 12.25 -8.56
C VAL A 10 -0.97 12.22 -7.13
N LEU A 11 -0.60 13.22 -6.33
CA LEU A 11 -1.01 13.31 -4.92
C LEU A 11 -1.91 14.53 -4.71
N SER A 12 -2.94 14.36 -3.88
CA SER A 12 -3.82 15.43 -3.43
C SER A 12 -3.94 15.40 -1.90
N ARG A 13 -4.26 16.56 -1.30
CA ARG A 13 -4.66 16.63 0.11
C ARG A 13 -6.12 16.25 0.30
N ASP A 14 -6.94 16.48 -0.72
CA ASP A 14 -8.37 16.19 -0.70
C ASP A 14 -8.60 14.73 -1.11
N PRO A 15 -9.25 13.91 -0.27
CA PRO A 15 -9.50 12.52 -0.59
C PRO A 15 -10.48 12.42 -1.76
N LEU A 16 -10.07 11.75 -2.83
CA LEU A 16 -10.98 11.40 -3.91
C LEU A 16 -11.90 10.27 -3.43
N VAL A 17 -13.20 10.55 -3.36
CA VAL A 17 -14.20 9.52 -3.10
C VAL A 17 -14.44 8.79 -4.41
N ALA A 18 -14.14 7.49 -4.44
CA ALA A 18 -14.53 6.64 -5.57
C ALA A 18 -16.05 6.60 -5.63
N THR A 19 -16.65 7.39 -6.52
CA THR A 19 -18.09 7.32 -6.79
C THR A 19 -18.38 6.05 -7.58
N ASP A 20 -19.43 5.31 -7.22
CA ASP A 20 -19.80 4.00 -7.78
C ASP A 20 -19.83 3.94 -9.32
N ALA A 21 -20.04 5.07 -9.99
CA ALA A 21 -20.01 5.17 -11.46
C ALA A 21 -18.63 4.87 -12.10
N LEU A 22 -17.52 5.05 -11.38
CA LEU A 22 -16.16 4.70 -11.85
C LEU A 22 -15.65 3.37 -11.27
N ALA A 23 -16.25 2.87 -10.19
CA ALA A 23 -15.80 1.65 -9.50
C ALA A 23 -16.06 0.37 -10.32
N SER A 24 -16.97 0.41 -11.31
CA SER A 24 -17.35 -0.76 -12.10
C SER A 24 -16.45 -1.06 -13.30
N ALA A 25 -15.62 -0.12 -13.78
CA ALA A 25 -14.95 -0.27 -15.08
C ALA A 25 -13.40 -0.29 -15.01
N VAL A 26 -12.80 0.40 -14.04
CA VAL A 26 -11.34 0.53 -13.94
C VAL A 26 -10.86 -0.10 -12.64
N PRO A 27 -9.91 -1.07 -12.68
CA PRO A 27 -9.35 -1.62 -11.45
C PRO A 27 -8.63 -0.52 -10.67
N TYR A 28 -8.79 -0.51 -9.36
CA TYR A 28 -8.07 0.41 -8.49
C TYR A 28 -6.76 -0.20 -8.03
N LYS A 29 -5.78 0.64 -7.74
CA LYS A 29 -4.58 0.30 -7.00
C LYS A 29 -4.59 1.07 -5.69
N THR A 30 -4.27 0.38 -4.59
CA THR A 30 -4.09 1.00 -3.27
C THR A 30 -2.63 0.91 -2.87
N SER A 31 -2.05 2.05 -2.50
CA SER A 31 -0.71 2.12 -1.93
C SER A 31 -0.81 2.13 -0.41
N ILE A 32 0.09 1.41 0.27
CA ILE A 32 0.24 1.43 1.73
C ILE A 32 1.72 1.56 2.12
N ILE A 33 1.92 2.07 3.33
CA ILE A 33 3.22 2.21 3.97
C ILE A 33 3.17 1.47 5.30
N VAL A 34 4.09 0.53 5.53
CA VAL A 34 4.12 -0.31 6.74
C VAL A 34 5.50 -0.30 7.36
N LEU A 35 5.57 -0.14 8.68
CA LEU A 35 6.80 -0.29 9.46
C LEU A 35 6.84 -1.66 10.12
N LEU A 36 7.88 -2.46 9.87
CA LEU A 36 8.15 -3.71 10.58
C LEU A 36 9.40 -3.58 11.45
N LYS A 37 9.28 -3.99 12.71
CA LYS A 37 10.40 -4.06 13.65
C LYS A 37 10.87 -5.51 13.75
N LYS A 38 12.12 -5.76 13.39
CA LYS A 38 12.76 -7.07 13.55
C LYS A 38 13.71 -7.01 14.74
N ALA A 39 13.42 -7.81 15.77
CA ALA A 39 14.32 -8.00 16.89
C ALA A 39 15.12 -9.29 16.66
N GLU A 40 16.45 -9.17 16.65
CA GLU A 40 17.37 -10.29 16.56
C GLU A 40 18.06 -10.47 17.91
N SER A 41 17.90 -11.64 18.52
CA SER A 41 18.71 -12.03 19.67
C SER A 41 20.05 -12.55 19.16
N SER A 42 21.13 -11.80 19.36
CA SER A 42 22.46 -12.35 19.14
C SER A 42 22.86 -13.21 20.35
N GLY A 43 23.51 -14.36 20.10
CA GLY A 43 23.90 -15.30 21.16
C GLY A 43 24.87 -14.73 22.22
N SER A 44 25.32 -13.49 22.07
CA SER A 44 26.18 -12.76 23.02
C SER A 44 25.40 -11.86 23.98
N GLY A 45 24.07 -12.01 24.11
CA GLY A 45 23.23 -11.23 25.02
C GLY A 45 22.87 -9.82 24.53
N ALA A 46 23.35 -9.41 23.36
CA ALA A 46 22.96 -8.13 22.74
C ALA A 46 21.72 -8.33 21.85
N GLN A 47 20.64 -7.60 22.13
CA GLN A 47 19.47 -7.56 21.27
C GLN A 47 19.63 -6.45 20.23
N ARG A 48 19.68 -6.81 18.95
CA ARG A 48 19.72 -5.83 17.86
C ARG A 48 18.32 -5.68 17.29
N SER A 49 17.87 -4.44 17.10
CA SER A 49 16.57 -4.18 16.48
C SER A 49 16.73 -3.36 15.21
N TYR A 50 16.02 -3.76 14.16
CA TYR A 50 15.99 -3.06 12.88
C TYR A 50 14.57 -2.65 12.55
N ASN A 51 14.43 -1.46 11.98
CA ASN A 51 13.16 -0.94 11.48
C ASN A 51 13.18 -0.99 9.95
N TYR A 52 12.17 -1.60 9.36
CA TYR A 52 12.00 -1.72 7.91
C TYR A 52 10.73 -0.99 7.49
N LEU A 53 10.86 -0.09 6.51
CA LEU A 53 9.74 0.61 5.90
C LEU A 53 9.42 -0.01 4.54
N PHE A 54 8.20 -0.48 4.37
CA PHE A 54 7.72 -1.08 3.13
C PHE A 54 6.71 -0.16 2.44
N TYR A 55 6.93 0.07 1.15
CA TYR A 55 5.96 0.68 0.24
C TYR A 55 5.34 -0.43 -0.59
N ILE A 56 4.03 -0.63 -0.48
CA ILE A 56 3.33 -1.75 -1.10
C ILE A 56 2.17 -1.20 -1.91
N ASP A 57 2.09 -1.62 -3.16
CA ASP A 57 0.91 -1.44 -4.00
C ASP A 57 0.18 -2.78 -4.15
N PHE A 58 -1.13 -2.78 -4.03
CA PHE A 58 -1.96 -3.93 -4.39
C PHE A 58 -3.16 -3.51 -5.24
N VAL A 59 -3.66 -4.43 -6.06
CA VAL A 59 -4.88 -4.22 -6.86
C VAL A 59 -6.09 -4.42 -5.95
N GLY A 60 -6.96 -3.42 -5.90
CA GLY A 60 -8.10 -3.35 -5.00
C GLY A 60 -8.28 -1.94 -4.44
N SER A 61 -9.50 -1.60 -4.05
CA SER A 61 -9.83 -0.35 -3.39
C SER A 61 -10.02 -0.54 -1.88
N LEU A 62 -10.01 0.54 -1.10
CA LEU A 62 -10.37 0.48 0.32
C LEU A 62 -11.84 0.11 0.59
N ALA A 63 -12.68 0.13 -0.44
CA ALA A 63 -14.07 -0.36 -0.35
C ALA A 63 -14.17 -1.89 -0.49
N ASP A 64 -13.13 -2.57 -0.98
CA ASP A 64 -13.11 -4.03 -1.14
C ASP A 64 -13.01 -4.72 0.25
N PRO A 65 -13.96 -5.61 0.62
CA PRO A 65 -13.91 -6.36 1.86
C PRO A 65 -12.62 -7.19 2.03
N HIS A 66 -12.05 -7.73 0.96
CA HIS A 66 -10.79 -8.48 1.03
C HIS A 66 -9.62 -7.58 1.40
N ALA A 67 -9.55 -6.38 0.80
CA ALA A 67 -8.55 -5.37 1.14
C ALA A 67 -8.71 -4.92 2.60
N GLN A 68 -9.94 -4.64 3.05
CA GLN A 68 -10.22 -4.28 4.44
C GLN A 68 -9.78 -5.36 5.44
N ASN A 69 -10.05 -6.63 5.13
CA ASN A 69 -9.66 -7.75 5.98
C ASN A 69 -8.13 -7.89 6.06
N ALA A 70 -7.43 -7.79 4.93
CA ALA A 70 -5.97 -7.84 4.89
C ALA A 70 -5.34 -6.68 5.69
N LEU A 71 -5.85 -5.46 5.52
CA LEU A 71 -5.36 -4.29 6.26
C LEU A 71 -5.62 -4.42 7.75
N ARG A 72 -6.76 -4.98 8.16
CA ARG A 72 -7.04 -5.28 9.58
C ARG A 72 -5.99 -6.22 10.16
N HIS A 73 -5.59 -7.27 9.44
CA HIS A 73 -4.53 -8.17 9.89
C HIS A 73 -3.16 -7.47 9.98
N LEU A 74 -2.88 -6.48 9.12
CA LEU A 74 -1.65 -5.69 9.16
C LEU A 74 -1.59 -4.65 10.27
N GLN A 75 -2.68 -4.42 11.02
CA GLN A 75 -2.68 -3.50 12.17
C GLN A 75 -1.79 -3.98 13.34
N ILE A 76 -1.24 -5.19 13.28
CA ILE A 76 -0.17 -5.65 14.19
C ILE A 76 1.13 -4.85 14.02
N ALA A 77 1.31 -4.19 12.88
CA ALA A 77 2.45 -3.34 12.64
C ALA A 77 2.34 -2.06 13.49
N PRO A 78 3.44 -1.59 14.11
CA PRO A 78 3.44 -0.37 14.91
C PRO A 78 3.10 0.89 14.11
N PHE A 79 3.18 0.82 12.78
CA PHE A 79 2.77 1.90 11.89
C PHE A 79 2.26 1.31 10.56
N LEU A 80 1.05 1.70 10.19
CA LEU A 80 0.41 1.41 8.91
C LEU A 80 -0.28 2.69 8.43
N ARG A 81 0.01 3.14 7.21
CA ARG A 81 -0.65 4.27 6.57
C ARG A 81 -1.13 3.89 5.19
N VAL A 82 -2.32 4.35 4.83
CA VAL A 82 -2.85 4.24 3.46
C VAL A 82 -2.87 5.64 2.83
N PRO A 83 -1.91 5.98 1.95
CA PRO A 83 -1.94 7.24 1.21
C PRO A 83 -3.18 7.41 0.33
N GLY A 84 -3.74 6.33 -0.22
CA GLY A 84 -4.98 6.36 -0.98
C GLY A 84 -5.14 5.19 -1.95
N SER A 85 -6.32 5.10 -2.55
CA SER A 85 -6.62 4.25 -3.70
C SER A 85 -6.80 5.13 -4.94
N TYR A 86 -6.26 4.72 -6.08
CA TYR A 86 -6.36 5.45 -7.34
C TYR A 86 -6.71 4.52 -8.50
N PRO A 87 -7.40 5.00 -9.55
CA PRO A 87 -7.65 4.22 -10.75
C PRO A 87 -6.34 3.77 -11.40
N MET A 88 -6.26 2.51 -11.80
CA MET A 88 -5.10 1.98 -12.50
C MET A 88 -5.14 2.42 -13.97
N ASP A 89 -4.00 2.89 -14.47
CA ASP A 89 -3.80 3.05 -15.90
C ASP A 89 -3.64 1.67 -16.55
N THR A 90 -4.64 1.27 -17.33
CA THR A 90 -4.68 -0.01 -18.04
C THR A 90 -4.15 0.09 -19.46
N GLU A 91 -3.85 1.30 -19.94
CA GLU A 91 -3.33 1.54 -21.27
C GLU A 91 -1.79 1.71 -21.18
N LEU A 92 -1.04 1.06 -22.07
CA LEU A 92 0.43 1.07 -22.11
C LEU A 92 0.93 1.44 -23.51
#